data_AF-A0A2T6FN95-F1
#
_entry.id   AF-A0A2T6FN95-F1
#
_cell.length_a   1.000
_cell.length_b   1.000
_cell.length_c   1.000
_cell.angle_alpha   90.00
_cell.angle_beta   90.00
_cell.angle_gamma   90.00
#
_symmetry.space_group_name_H-M   'P 1'
#
loop_
_entity.id
_entity.type
_entity.pdbx_description
1 polymer ?
#
loop_
_entity_poly.entity_id
_entity_poly.type
_entity_poly.pdbx_seq_one_letter_code
_entity_poly.pdbx_strand_id
1 'polypeptide(L)'
;MAINKLNGSKYWRMKYRFGGKEKRLALGVYPLISLASAHEKVRLAKLELQEGNDPGEIKKQEKLKKWIASTNTFLQLPMSLLRIGWLLLNQNPLGPRIIK
;
A
#
# COMPACT_ATOMS: atom_id res chain seq x y z
N MET A 1 3.58 -0.12 26.65
CA MET A 1 4.81 0.42 26.02
C MET A 1 5.86 -0.68 26.00
N ALA A 2 6.53 -0.92 24.87
CA ALA A 2 7.57 -1.97 24.78
C ALA A 2 8.92 -1.33 24.41
N ILE A 3 9.95 -1.63 25.20
CA ILE A 3 11.31 -1.15 25.00
C ILE A 3 12.07 -2.20 24.17
N ASN A 4 12.74 -1.80 23.08
CA ASN A 4 13.63 -2.69 22.34
C ASN A 4 15.03 -2.67 22.96
N LYS A 5 15.58 -3.84 23.29
CA LYS A 5 16.79 -4.02 24.12
C LYS A 5 18.11 -3.63 23.42
N LEU A 6 18.09 -3.37 22.12
CA LEU A 6 19.32 -3.09 21.33
C LEU A 6 19.48 -1.61 20.91
N ASN A 7 18.38 -0.88 20.67
CA ASN A 7 18.43 0.47 20.07
C ASN A 7 17.88 1.58 20.99
N GLY A 8 17.39 1.26 22.19
CA GLY A 8 16.76 2.23 23.12
C GLY A 8 15.45 2.86 22.61
N SER A 9 15.09 2.63 21.35
CA SER A 9 13.88 3.18 20.73
C SER A 9 12.63 2.60 21.38
N LYS A 10 11.76 3.50 21.84
CA LYS A 10 10.49 3.17 22.49
C LYS A 10 9.41 3.06 21.42
N TYR A 11 8.65 1.97 21.44
CA TYR A 11 7.57 1.75 20.48
C TYR A 11 6.21 1.69 21.18
N TRP A 12 5.24 2.35 20.55
CA TRP A 12 3.82 2.17 20.83
C TRP A 12 3.36 0.87 20.18
N ARG A 13 2.97 -0.10 21.00
CA ARG A 13 2.45 -1.40 20.56
C ARG A 13 1.15 -1.70 21.27
N MET A 14 0.16 -2.21 20.53
CA MET A 14 -1.12 -2.68 21.04
C MET A 14 -1.20 -4.21 20.89
N LYS A 15 -1.53 -4.92 21.97
CA LYS A 15 -1.85 -6.35 21.94
C LYS A 15 -3.33 -6.52 21.60
N TYR A 16 -3.66 -7.44 20.69
CA TYR A 16 -5.04 -7.74 20.31
C TYR A 16 -5.20 -9.22 19.96
N ARG A 17 -6.46 -9.65 19.83
CA ARG A 17 -6.83 -10.99 19.39
C ARG A 17 -7.75 -10.88 18.19
N PHE A 18 -7.48 -11.68 17.16
CA PHE A 18 -8.31 -11.76 15.97
C PHE A 18 -8.26 -13.19 15.44
N GLY A 19 -9.43 -13.79 15.16
CA GLY A 19 -9.54 -15.17 14.68
C GLY A 19 -8.84 -16.20 15.59
N GLY A 20 -8.96 -16.05 16.91
CA GLY A 20 -8.35 -16.96 17.89
C GLY A 20 -6.83 -16.83 18.07
N LYS A 21 -6.15 -15.95 17.32
CA LYS A 21 -4.69 -15.74 17.41
C LYS A 21 -4.35 -14.43 18.11
N GLU A 22 -3.36 -14.47 19.00
CA GLU A 22 -2.81 -13.26 19.60
C GLU A 22 -1.89 -12.54 18.60
N LYS A 23 -2.13 -11.25 18.39
CA LYS A 23 -1.36 -10.40 17.48
C LYS A 23 -0.90 -9.11 18.19
N ARG A 24 0.10 -8.46 17.61
CA ARG A 24 0.65 -7.18 18.09
C ARG A 24 0.72 -6.17 16.96
N LEU A 25 0.06 -5.04 17.13
CA LEU A 25 0.08 -3.92 16.19
C LEU A 25 1.09 -2.87 16.66
N ALA A 26 2.05 -2.51 15.81
CA ALA A 26 2.94 -1.39 16.06
C ALA A 26 2.28 -0.09 15.58
N LEU A 27 2.04 0.86 16.49
CA LEU A 27 1.40 2.15 16.18
C LEU A 27 2.44 3.20 15.78
N GLY A 28 3.68 3.03 16.26
CA GLY A 28 4.90 3.67 15.77
C GLY A 28 5.92 3.95 16.89
N VAL A 29 6.82 4.90 16.67
CA VAL A 29 8.00 5.15 17.51
C VAL A 29 7.81 6.42 18.34
N TYR A 30 8.21 6.39 19.60
CA TYR A 30 8.33 7.56 20.47
C TYR A 30 9.71 8.21 20.27
N PRO A 31 9.83 9.55 20.26
CA PRO A 31 8.81 10.57 20.51
C PRO A 31 8.05 11.04 19.26
N LEU A 32 8.35 10.50 18.07
CA LEU A 32 7.71 10.92 16.81
C LEU A 32 6.18 10.89 16.87
N ILE A 33 5.62 9.97 17.67
CA ILE A 33 4.18 9.90 17.95
C ILE A 33 3.95 10.24 19.42
N SER A 34 3.17 11.30 19.64
CA SER A 34 2.71 11.72 20.96
C SER A 34 1.79 10.66 21.59
N LEU A 35 1.68 10.68 22.92
CA LEU A 35 0.78 9.79 23.65
C LEU A 35 -0.67 9.92 23.16
N ALA A 36 -1.14 11.15 22.94
CA ALA A 36 -2.49 11.43 22.43
C ALA A 36 -2.73 10.80 21.06
N SER A 37 -1.78 10.96 20.11
CA SER A 37 -1.87 10.33 18.79
C SER A 37 -1.81 8.81 18.87
N ALA A 38 -1.01 8.25 19.79
CA ALA A 38 -0.98 6.82 20.03
C ALA A 38 -2.33 6.29 20.56
N HIS A 39 -2.97 7.01 21.49
CA HIS A 39 -4.30 6.66 22.00
C HIS A 39 -5.37 6.71 20.91
N GLU A 40 -5.34 7.73 20.05
CA GLU A 40 -6.29 7.82 18.95
C GLU A 40 -6.13 6.65 17.96
N LYS A 41 -4.88 6.28 17.63
CA LYS A 41 -4.61 5.10 16.79
C LYS A 41 -5.07 3.80 17.44
N VAL A 42 -5.01 3.68 18.78
CA VAL A 42 -5.59 2.54 19.50
C VAL A 42 -7.11 2.54 19.37
N ARG A 43 -7.76 3.70 19.52
CA ARG A 43 -9.22 3.84 19.40
C ARG A 43 -9.69 3.39 18.02
N LEU A 44 -9.06 3.90 16.96
CA LEU A 44 -9.35 3.52 15.58
C LEU A 44 -9.13 2.02 15.35
N ALA A 45 -8.00 1.46 15.80
CA ALA A 45 -7.73 0.03 15.66
C ALA A 45 -8.73 -0.86 16.41
N LYS A 46 -9.33 -0.38 17.52
CA LYS A 46 -10.39 -1.09 18.23
C LYS A 46 -11.72 -1.05 17.48
N LEU A 47 -12.05 0.07 16.82
CA LEU A 47 -13.26 0.17 15.99
C LEU A 47 -13.17 -0.83 14.82
N GLU A 48 -12.03 -0.88 14.13
CA GLU A 48 -11.81 -1.87 13.06
C GLU A 48 -11.97 -3.31 13.55
N LEU A 49 -11.48 -3.61 14.75
CA LEU A 49 -11.66 -4.94 15.36
C LEU A 49 -13.13 -5.24 15.69
N GLN A 50 -13.93 -4.24 16.04
CA GLN A 50 -15.38 -4.40 16.26
C GLN A 50 -16.13 -4.65 14.95
N GLU A 51 -15.69 -4.02 13.86
CA GLU A 51 -16.21 -4.26 12.51
C GLU A 51 -15.77 -5.62 11.94
N GLY A 52 -14.89 -6.33 12.63
CA GLY A 52 -14.40 -7.64 12.19
C GLY A 52 -13.21 -7.56 11.22
N ASN A 53 -12.59 -6.39 11.09
CA ASN A 53 -11.40 -6.20 10.28
C ASN A 53 -10.12 -6.42 11.09
N ASP A 54 -9.06 -6.94 10.45
CA ASP A 54 -7.74 -7.02 11.08
C ASP A 54 -6.94 -5.72 10.83
N PRO A 55 -6.72 -4.88 11.86
CA PRO A 55 -6.00 -3.61 11.70
C PRO A 55 -4.53 -3.82 11.27
N GLY A 56 -3.97 -5.01 11.48
CA GLY A 56 -2.63 -5.36 10.97
C GLY A 56 -2.59 -5.48 9.45
N GLU A 57 -3.65 -6.02 8.84
CA GLU A 57 -3.72 -6.22 7.40
C GLU A 57 -4.05 -4.90 6.69
N ILE A 58 -4.94 -4.08 7.26
CA ILE A 58 -5.23 -2.73 6.76
C ILE A 58 -3.93 -1.92 6.65
N LYS A 59 -3.12 -1.92 7.72
CA LYS A 59 -1.84 -1.20 7.72
C LYS A 59 -0.86 -1.72 6.66
N LYS A 60 -0.85 -3.03 6.41
CA LYS A 60 -0.01 -3.65 5.38
C LYS A 60 -0.49 -3.26 3.99
N GLN A 61 -1.80 -3.29 3.75
CA GLN A 61 -2.41 -2.86 2.50
C GLN A 61 -2.15 -1.38 2.22
N GLU A 62 -2.28 -0.49 3.21
CA GLU A 62 -1.94 0.93 3.05
C GLU A 62 -0.47 1.13 2.64
N LYS A 63 0.45 0.39 3.27
CA LYS A 63 1.87 0.45 2.91
C LYS A 63 2.09 0.01 1.46
N LEU A 64 1.41 -1.07 1.04
CA LEU A 64 1.48 -1.56 -0.33
C LEU A 64 0.86 -0.56 -1.32
N LYS A 65 -0.30 0.02 -1.02
CA LYS A 65 -0.94 1.06 -1.83
C LYS A 65 -0.03 2.27 -2.01
N LYS A 66 0.63 2.74 -0.94
CA LYS A 66 1.61 3.84 -1.02
C LYS A 66 2.81 3.49 -1.91
N TRP A 67 3.32 2.27 -1.78
CA TRP A 67 4.42 1.80 -2.63
C TRP A 67 4.00 1.70 -4.09
N ILE A 68 2.87 1.05 -4.39
CA ILE A 68 2.30 0.96 -5.75
C ILE A 68 2.06 2.35 -6.34
N ALA A 69 1.50 3.28 -5.57
CA ALA A 69 1.28 4.66 -6.02
C ALA A 69 2.59 5.37 -6.39
N SER A 70 3.67 5.14 -5.61
CA SER A 70 5.00 5.67 -5.94
C SER A 70 5.64 5.02 -7.17
N THR A 71 5.36 3.74 -7.43
CA THR A 71 5.95 2.98 -8.55
C THR A 71 5.17 3.18 -9.86
N ASN A 72 3.85 3.36 -9.78
CA ASN A 72 2.98 3.54 -10.95
C ASN A 72 3.17 4.87 -11.69
N THR A 73 3.99 5.79 -11.18
CA THR A 73 4.33 7.03 -11.88
C THR A 73 5.32 6.82 -13.03
N PHE A 74 6.06 5.70 -13.05
CA PHE A 74 7.11 5.47 -14.06
C PHE A 74 6.67 4.53 -15.21
N LEU A 75 5.74 3.62 -14.97
CA LEU A 75 5.30 2.61 -15.96
C LEU A 75 3.86 2.81 -16.47
N GLN A 76 3.21 3.91 -16.10
CA GLN A 76 2.04 4.42 -16.83
C GLN A 76 2.42 5.12 -18.15
N LEU A 77 3.68 4.98 -18.59
CA LEU A 77 4.00 5.13 -20.02
C LEU A 77 3.19 4.09 -20.78
N PRO A 78 2.27 4.51 -21.64
CA PRO A 78 1.15 3.67 -21.95
C PRO A 78 1.59 2.57 -22.92
N MET A 79 1.23 1.33 -22.59
CA MET A 79 1.09 0.27 -23.60
C MET A 79 0.16 0.68 -24.77
N SER A 80 -0.53 1.83 -24.70
CA SER A 80 -1.31 2.39 -25.80
C SER A 80 -0.45 2.81 -27.00
N LEU A 81 0.80 3.27 -26.81
CA LEU A 81 1.67 3.65 -27.93
C LEU A 81 2.12 2.44 -28.77
N LEU A 82 2.31 1.28 -28.13
CA LEU A 82 2.57 0.01 -28.83
C LEU A 82 1.29 -0.60 -29.44
N ARG A 83 0.13 -0.44 -28.77
CA ARG A 83 -1.17 -0.96 -29.24
C ARG A 83 -1.64 -0.27 -30.53
N ILE A 84 -1.45 1.05 -30.63
CA ILE A 84 -1.86 1.83 -31.82
C ILE A 84 -0.87 1.62 -32.98
N GLY A 85 0.44 1.55 -32.69
CA GLY A 85 1.47 1.30 -33.71
C GLY A 85 1.31 -0.05 -34.41
N TRP A 86 0.99 -1.11 -33.66
CA TRP A 86 0.74 -2.44 -34.25
C TRP A 86 -0.52 -2.48 -35.13
N LEU A 87 -1.56 -1.73 -34.76
CA LEU A 87 -2.82 -1.69 -35.51
C LEU A 87 -2.69 -0.94 -36.85
N LEU A 88 -1.85 0.09 -36.90
CA LEU A 88 -1.59 0.85 -38.14
C LEU A 88 -0.65 0.13 -39.10
N LEU A 89 0.30 -0.68 -38.59
CA LEU A 89 1.25 -1.41 -39.44
C LEU A 89 0.63 -2.63 -40.15
N ASN A 90 -0.48 -3.18 -39.64
CA ASN A 90 -1.04 -4.45 -40.09
C ASN A 90 -2.42 -4.33 -40.77
N GLN A 91 -2.80 -3.12 -41.22
CA GLN A 91 -4.08 -2.82 -41.89
C GLN A 91 -3.88 -2.01 -43.18
N ASN A 92 -2.95 -2.43 -44.06
CA ASN A 92 -2.76 -1.77 -45.36
C ASN A 92 -2.98 -2.73 -46.55
N PRO A 93 -4.20 -2.85 -47.11
CA PRO A 93 -4.47 -3.69 -48.28
C PRO A 93 -4.12 -3.04 -49.63
N LEU A 94 -3.54 -1.83 -49.67
CA LEU A 94 -3.21 -1.14 -50.92
C LEU A 94 -1.73 -0.74 -50.96
N GLY A 95 -0.91 -1.64 -51.49
CA GLY A 95 0.45 -1.33 -51.94
C GLY A 95 0.44 -0.23 -53.02
N PRO A 96 1.58 0.45 -53.27
CA PRO A 96 1.61 1.62 -54.14
C PRO A 96 1.18 1.27 -55.56
N ARG A 97 0.05 1.83 -55.99
CA ARG A 97 -0.43 1.74 -57.38
C ARG A 97 0.38 2.72 -58.22
N ILE A 98 1.41 2.19 -58.87
CA ILE A 98 2.21 2.89 -59.89
C ILE A 98 1.27 3.23 -61.05
N ILE A 99 1.10 4.52 -61.33
CA ILE A 99 0.42 5.00 -62.53
C ILE A 99 1.53 5.47 -63.49
N LYS A 100 1.47 4.98 -64.73
CA LYS A 100 2.42 5.29 -65.82
C LYS A 100 2.44 6.76 -66.19
#